data_AF-B3XZR2-F1
#
_entry.id   AF-B3XZR2-F1
#
_cell.length_a   1.000
_cell.length_b   1.000
_cell.length_c   1.000
_cell.angle_alpha   90.00
_cell.angle_beta   90.00
_cell.angle_gamma   90.00
#
_symmetry.space_group_name_H-M   'P 1'
#
loop_
_entity.id
_entity.type
_entity.pdbx_description
1 polymer ?
#
loop_
_entity_poly.entity_id
_entity_poly.type
_entity_poly.pdbx_seq_one_letter_code
_entity_poly.pdbx_strand_id
1 'polypeptide(L)'
;LGLTGVTLGSASALSPQFRDLDELANSAKVVNKRGWWVKERDYGNPTIEIDWNLMKRRDLRGFSNWDYASLMMAFPGGPPAFKANTPKQAAAVTAKAKEIWPDYAGPTIRDKALSSSFWASAYGHSGYCRSQNQHGMPTEIPAPRPSAINTPAWEGTPEENAAMLRAVFSLVGLGPVIGTTMLDEKSQNFIWEYSGVSWT
;
A
#
# COMPACT_ATOMS: atom_id res chain seq x y z
N LEU A 1 -14.50 31.03 -33.02
CA LEU A 1 -15.34 30.90 -31.80
C LEU A 1 -14.62 29.92 -30.88
N GLY A 2 -13.57 30.29 -30.16
CA GLY A 2 -13.51 31.33 -29.15
C GLY A 2 -13.17 30.64 -27.83
N LEU A 3 -11.97 30.03 -27.76
CA LEU A 3 -11.42 29.44 -26.53
C LEU A 3 -10.97 30.60 -25.61
N THR A 4 -11.92 31.21 -24.91
CA THR A 4 -11.61 32.16 -23.85
C THR A 4 -11.06 31.40 -22.65
N GLY A 5 -9.78 31.66 -22.35
CA GLY A 5 -9.04 31.02 -21.28
C GLY A 5 -9.66 31.28 -19.91
N VAL A 6 -9.97 30.19 -19.22
CA VAL A 6 -10.15 30.19 -17.77
C VAL A 6 -8.75 30.16 -17.17
N THR A 7 -8.30 31.31 -16.68
CA THR A 7 -7.10 31.44 -15.87
C THR A 7 -7.21 30.54 -14.64
N LEU A 8 -6.18 29.73 -14.42
CA LEU A 8 -5.97 28.76 -13.31
C LEU A 8 -6.08 29.32 -11.87
N GLY A 9 -6.55 30.56 -11.67
CA GLY A 9 -6.61 31.22 -10.36
C GLY A 9 -7.98 31.22 -9.68
N SER A 10 -9.08 30.94 -10.38
CA SER A 10 -10.45 31.08 -9.85
C SER A 10 -11.17 29.77 -9.52
N ALA A 11 -10.56 28.60 -9.79
CA ALA A 11 -11.16 27.30 -9.48
C ALA A 11 -10.95 26.86 -8.01
N SER A 12 -10.07 27.51 -7.24
CA SER A 12 -9.79 27.16 -5.84
C SER A 12 -10.87 27.63 -4.85
N ALA A 13 -11.79 28.51 -5.26
CA ALA A 13 -12.83 29.05 -4.37
C ALA A 13 -14.05 28.12 -4.18
N LEU A 14 -14.15 27.02 -4.95
CA LEU A 14 -15.28 26.07 -4.89
C LEU A 14 -14.88 24.68 -4.38
N SER A 15 -13.61 24.46 -4.04
CA SER A 15 -13.21 23.21 -3.39
C SER A 15 -13.57 23.25 -1.91
N PRO A 16 -14.22 22.22 -1.35
CA PRO A 16 -14.46 22.17 0.09
C PRO A 16 -13.13 22.29 0.84
N GLN A 17 -13.04 23.28 1.72
CA GLN A 17 -11.87 23.58 2.53
C GLN A 17 -12.03 22.85 3.86
N PHE A 18 -11.44 21.66 3.97
CA PHE A 18 -11.36 20.95 5.25
C PHE A 18 -10.32 21.63 6.14
N ARG A 19 -10.70 21.96 7.38
CA ARG A 19 -9.80 22.59 8.36
C ARG A 19 -9.04 21.57 9.19
N ASP A 20 -9.67 20.43 9.45
CA ASP A 20 -9.13 19.34 10.25
C ASP A 20 -9.59 17.96 9.72
N LEU A 21 -9.11 16.92 10.39
CA LEU A 21 -9.44 15.54 10.06
C LEU A 21 -10.89 15.20 10.38
N ASP A 22 -11.50 15.87 11.37
CA ASP A 22 -12.89 15.61 11.76
C ASP A 22 -13.85 16.10 10.66
N GLU A 23 -13.60 17.28 10.08
CA GLU A 23 -14.35 17.82 8.95
C GLU A 23 -14.18 16.93 7.70
N LEU A 24 -12.96 16.42 7.47
CA LEU A 24 -12.70 15.50 6.36
C LEU A 24 -13.38 14.14 6.59
N ALA A 25 -13.30 13.56 7.79
CA ALA A 25 -13.91 12.28 8.15
C ALA A 25 -15.45 12.33 8.08
N ASN A 26 -16.05 13.48 8.39
CA ASN A 26 -17.49 13.70 8.24
C ASN A 26 -17.92 14.05 6.81
N SER A 27 -16.97 14.15 5.86
CA SER A 27 -17.29 14.52 4.49
C SER A 27 -17.74 13.32 3.65
N ALA A 28 -18.58 13.58 2.64
CA ALA A 28 -18.91 12.56 1.64
C ALA A 28 -17.68 12.09 0.82
N LYS A 29 -16.53 12.76 0.91
CA LYS A 29 -15.31 12.44 0.15
C LYS A 29 -14.53 11.25 0.72
N VAL A 30 -14.71 10.93 2.00
CA VAL A 30 -14.10 9.72 2.59
C VAL A 30 -14.91 8.46 2.27
N VAL A 31 -16.12 8.60 1.74
CA VAL A 31 -16.94 7.47 1.29
C VAL A 31 -16.66 7.18 -0.18
N ASN A 32 -16.13 6.00 -0.45
CA ASN A 32 -15.91 5.54 -1.82
C ASN A 32 -17.23 5.03 -2.43
N LYS A 33 -17.96 5.91 -3.14
CA LYS A 33 -19.17 5.53 -3.87
C LYS A 33 -18.79 4.64 -5.06
N ARG A 34 -19.21 3.37 -4.99
CA ARG A 34 -19.02 2.42 -6.09
C ARG A 34 -20.06 2.67 -7.19
N GLY A 35 -19.71 2.31 -8.43
CA GLY A 35 -20.64 2.39 -9.55
C GLY A 35 -21.87 1.51 -9.32
N TRP A 36 -23.00 1.85 -9.94
CA TRP A 36 -24.30 1.18 -9.72
C TRP A 36 -24.31 -0.32 -10.04
N TRP A 37 -23.33 -0.81 -10.81
CA TRP A 37 -23.17 -2.23 -11.15
C TRP A 37 -22.38 -3.02 -10.10
N VAL A 38 -21.75 -2.36 -9.12
CA VAL A 38 -21.03 -3.02 -8.04
C VAL A 38 -22.02 -3.43 -6.96
N LYS A 39 -22.06 -4.73 -6.65
CA LYS A 39 -22.95 -5.31 -5.64
C LYS A 39 -22.15 -5.65 -4.40
N GLU A 40 -22.76 -5.43 -3.24
CA GLU A 40 -22.23 -5.88 -1.97
C GLU A 40 -22.49 -7.37 -1.78
N ARG A 41 -21.63 -8.04 -1.03
CA ARG A 41 -21.75 -9.44 -0.64
C ARG A 41 -21.52 -9.56 0.84
N ASP A 42 -22.09 -10.62 1.42
CA ASP A 42 -21.89 -10.92 2.83
C ASP A 42 -20.41 -11.17 3.14
N TYR A 43 -20.03 -10.79 4.35
CA TYR A 43 -18.68 -11.04 4.84
C TYR A 43 -18.36 -12.55 4.84
N GLY A 44 -17.14 -12.90 4.43
CA GLY A 44 -16.71 -14.29 4.28
C GLY A 44 -17.27 -15.01 3.04
N ASN A 45 -18.00 -14.31 2.16
CA ASN A 45 -18.55 -14.84 0.91
C ASN A 45 -18.04 -14.06 -0.32
N PRO A 46 -16.74 -14.14 -0.67
CA PRO A 46 -16.21 -13.46 -1.84
C PRO A 46 -16.71 -14.08 -3.16
N THR A 47 -16.34 -13.47 -4.29
CA THR A 47 -16.73 -13.97 -5.63
C THR A 47 -16.00 -15.24 -6.04
N ILE A 48 -14.92 -15.58 -5.35
CA ILE A 48 -14.18 -16.83 -5.51
C ILE A 48 -14.53 -17.77 -4.38
N GLU A 49 -14.64 -19.06 -4.67
CA GLU A 49 -14.84 -20.07 -3.63
C GLU A 49 -13.57 -20.20 -2.79
N ILE A 50 -13.72 -20.12 -1.46
CA ILE A 50 -12.65 -20.33 -0.49
C ILE A 50 -13.02 -21.54 0.35
N ASP A 51 -12.17 -22.57 0.32
CA ASP A 51 -12.25 -23.66 1.27
C ASP A 51 -11.65 -23.23 2.61
N TRP A 52 -12.52 -22.74 3.50
CA TRP A 52 -12.14 -22.27 4.82
C TRP A 52 -11.51 -23.35 5.72
N ASN A 53 -11.69 -24.65 5.42
CA ASN A 53 -11.07 -25.74 6.17
C ASN A 53 -9.59 -25.95 5.78
N LEU A 54 -9.23 -25.57 4.55
CA LEU A 54 -7.84 -25.62 4.05
C LEU A 54 -7.09 -24.32 4.35
N MET A 55 -7.80 -23.21 4.49
CA MET A 55 -7.20 -21.94 4.89
C MET A 55 -6.64 -22.01 6.31
N LYS A 56 -5.33 -21.86 6.41
CA LYS A 56 -4.59 -21.82 7.68
C LYS A 56 -3.65 -20.64 7.68
N ARG A 57 -3.30 -20.16 8.87
CA ARG A 57 -2.25 -19.16 9.03
C ARG A 57 -0.96 -19.64 8.36
N ARG A 58 -0.32 -18.75 7.62
CA ARG A 58 0.93 -19.08 6.94
C ARG A 58 2.09 -18.97 7.92
N ASP A 59 2.88 -20.03 8.03
CA ASP A 59 4.19 -20.00 8.67
C ASP A 59 5.26 -19.57 7.67
N LEU A 60 5.97 -18.48 7.97
CA LEU A 60 7.04 -17.96 7.12
C LEU A 60 8.45 -18.37 7.58
N ARG A 61 8.59 -19.22 8.61
CA ARG A 61 9.89 -19.76 8.98
C ARG A 61 10.50 -20.49 7.77
N GLY A 62 11.71 -20.09 7.37
CA GLY A 62 12.41 -20.68 6.23
C GLY A 62 11.92 -20.22 4.85
N PHE A 63 10.97 -19.29 4.77
CA PHE A 63 10.56 -18.67 3.52
C PHE A 63 11.18 -17.27 3.38
N SER A 64 11.80 -17.00 2.24
CA SER A 64 12.30 -15.67 1.89
C SER A 64 11.16 -14.82 1.35
N ASN A 65 10.22 -14.41 2.21
CA ASN A 65 9.23 -13.43 1.80
C ASN A 65 9.80 -12.03 1.99
N TRP A 66 10.33 -11.48 0.89
CA TRP A 66 10.50 -10.03 0.72
C TRP A 66 11.52 -9.35 1.66
N ASP A 67 12.41 -10.12 2.30
CA ASP A 67 13.64 -9.60 2.90
C ASP A 67 14.83 -9.78 1.94
N TYR A 68 15.44 -8.68 1.54
CA TYR A 68 16.54 -8.68 0.58
C TYR A 68 17.76 -9.41 1.13
N ALA A 69 18.03 -9.31 2.44
CA ALA A 69 19.16 -10.01 3.06
C ALA A 69 18.96 -11.53 3.04
N SER A 70 17.79 -12.01 3.48
CA SER A 70 17.45 -13.44 3.43
C SER A 70 17.37 -13.98 2.01
N LEU A 71 16.83 -13.22 1.05
CA LEU A 71 16.75 -13.62 -0.36
C LEU A 71 18.14 -13.81 -0.98
N MET A 72 19.06 -12.86 -0.73
CA MET A 72 20.43 -12.94 -1.20
C MET A 72 21.18 -14.14 -0.60
N MET A 73 20.97 -14.41 0.68
CA MET A 73 21.61 -15.53 1.38
C MET A 73 21.08 -16.89 0.94
N ALA A 74 19.78 -17.00 0.64
CA ALA A 74 19.14 -18.23 0.18
C ALA A 74 19.34 -18.49 -1.34
N PHE A 75 19.80 -17.51 -2.11
CA PHE A 75 20.01 -17.67 -3.55
C PHE A 75 21.12 -18.70 -3.82
N PRO A 76 20.96 -19.62 -4.79
CA PRO A 76 22.04 -20.54 -5.18
C PRO A 76 23.31 -19.79 -5.60
N GLY A 77 24.42 -20.00 -4.87
CA GLY A 77 25.66 -19.24 -5.05
C GLY A 77 25.76 -17.95 -4.21
N GLY A 78 24.80 -17.74 -3.31
CA GLY A 78 24.79 -16.69 -2.30
C GLY A 78 24.67 -15.26 -2.83
N PRO A 79 24.97 -14.27 -1.97
CA PRO A 79 24.86 -12.84 -2.31
C PRO A 79 25.61 -12.42 -3.58
N PRO A 80 26.83 -12.93 -3.89
CA PRO A 80 27.52 -12.58 -5.13
C PRO A 80 26.78 -13.04 -6.39
N ALA A 81 26.29 -14.29 -6.39
CA ALA A 81 25.53 -14.83 -7.52
C ALA A 81 24.18 -14.12 -7.70
N PHE A 82 23.54 -13.74 -6.60
CA PHE A 82 22.33 -12.93 -6.63
C PHE A 82 22.58 -11.58 -7.32
N LYS A 83 23.61 -10.83 -6.90
CA LYS A 83 24.00 -9.53 -7.49
C LYS A 83 24.34 -9.64 -8.98
N ALA A 84 25.02 -10.71 -9.38
CA ALA A 84 25.37 -10.95 -10.77
C ALA A 84 24.13 -11.25 -11.64
N ASN A 85 23.05 -11.76 -11.07
CA ASN A 85 21.80 -12.04 -11.78
C ASN A 85 20.84 -10.83 -11.84
N THR A 86 20.96 -9.85 -10.95
CA THR A 86 20.08 -8.66 -10.92
C THR A 86 19.96 -7.94 -12.28
N PRO A 87 21.06 -7.72 -13.05
CA PRO A 87 20.97 -7.06 -14.35
C PRO A 87 20.20 -7.87 -15.42
N LYS A 88 20.08 -9.21 -15.26
CA LYS A 88 19.38 -10.07 -16.22
C LYS A 88 17.89 -9.77 -16.27
N GLN A 89 17.30 -9.35 -15.15
CA GLN A 89 15.89 -8.96 -15.10
C GLN A 89 15.64 -7.76 -16.03
N ALA A 90 16.46 -6.71 -15.95
CA ALA A 90 16.32 -5.53 -16.79
C ALA A 90 16.48 -5.87 -18.28
N ALA A 91 17.42 -6.77 -18.62
CA ALA A 91 17.60 -7.25 -19.98
C ALA A 91 16.37 -8.04 -20.49
N ALA A 92 15.82 -8.93 -19.68
CA ALA A 92 14.64 -9.72 -20.03
C ALA A 92 13.40 -8.84 -20.23
N VAL A 93 13.17 -7.87 -19.34
CA VAL A 93 12.06 -6.90 -19.47
C VAL A 93 12.22 -6.08 -20.75
N THR A 94 13.44 -5.60 -21.05
CA THR A 94 13.72 -4.85 -22.28
C THR A 94 13.49 -5.70 -23.53
N ALA A 95 13.91 -6.97 -23.51
CA ALA A 95 13.68 -7.89 -24.62
C ALA A 95 12.18 -8.11 -24.86
N LYS A 96 11.41 -8.34 -23.79
CA LYS A 96 9.96 -8.51 -23.88
C LYS A 96 9.25 -7.24 -24.36
N ALA A 97 9.71 -6.06 -23.91
CA ALA A 97 9.19 -4.79 -24.37
C ALA A 97 9.39 -4.61 -25.89
N LYS A 98 10.57 -4.97 -26.42
CA LYS A 98 10.84 -4.94 -27.87
C LYS A 98 10.01 -5.95 -28.67
N GLU A 99 9.73 -7.11 -28.08
CA GLU A 99 8.86 -8.13 -28.69
C GLU A 99 7.42 -7.60 -28.84
N ILE A 100 6.87 -6.97 -27.80
CA ILE A 100 5.49 -6.44 -27.79
C ILE A 100 5.40 -5.12 -28.57
N TRP A 101 6.43 -4.28 -28.49
CA TRP A 101 6.51 -2.96 -29.13
C TRP A 101 7.81 -2.87 -29.93
N PRO A 102 7.79 -3.24 -31.23
CA PRO A 102 8.99 -3.25 -32.07
C PRO A 102 9.71 -1.90 -32.15
N ASP A 103 8.97 -0.80 -32.08
CA ASP A 103 9.50 0.56 -32.12
C ASP A 103 9.95 1.09 -30.74
N TYR A 104 10.02 0.23 -29.72
CA TYR A 104 10.44 0.61 -28.38
C TYR A 104 11.92 1.05 -28.35
N ALA A 105 12.14 2.36 -28.29
CA ALA A 105 13.45 3.00 -28.24
C ALA A 105 14.11 2.99 -26.83
N GLY A 106 13.44 2.42 -25.82
CA GLY A 106 13.91 2.43 -24.43
C GLY A 106 13.45 3.66 -23.63
N PRO A 107 13.82 3.73 -22.34
CA PRO A 107 13.43 4.84 -21.47
C PRO A 107 14.18 6.12 -21.81
N THR A 108 13.45 7.23 -21.89
CA THR A 108 13.98 8.59 -22.05
C THR A 108 14.58 9.11 -20.74
N ILE A 109 15.23 10.29 -20.79
CA ILE A 109 15.72 10.95 -19.58
C ILE A 109 14.58 11.30 -18.60
N ARG A 110 13.38 11.59 -19.11
CA ARG A 110 12.20 11.88 -18.28
C ARG A 110 11.73 10.62 -17.54
N ASP A 111 11.75 9.48 -18.21
CA ASP A 111 11.39 8.18 -17.60
C ASP A 111 12.39 7.78 -16.51
N LYS A 112 13.69 8.02 -16.76
CA LYS A 112 14.74 7.80 -15.76
C LYS A 112 14.58 8.72 -14.57
N ALA A 113 14.34 10.01 -14.79
CA ALA A 113 14.11 10.98 -13.72
C ALA A 113 12.88 10.61 -12.87
N LEU A 114 11.78 10.21 -13.52
CA LEU A 114 10.58 9.72 -12.84
C LEU A 114 10.89 8.46 -12.01
N SER A 115 11.57 7.48 -12.59
CA SER A 115 12.00 6.28 -11.86
C SER A 115 12.86 6.63 -10.65
N SER A 116 13.87 7.50 -10.81
CA SER A 116 14.71 7.98 -9.72
C SER A 116 13.92 8.70 -8.63
N SER A 117 12.90 9.50 -8.99
CA SER A 117 12.02 10.11 -7.98
C SER A 117 11.22 9.07 -7.20
N PHE A 118 10.69 8.03 -7.84
CA PHE A 118 10.01 6.95 -7.12
C PHE A 118 10.95 6.15 -6.22
N TRP A 119 12.19 5.92 -6.65
CA TRP A 119 13.22 5.33 -5.80
C TRP A 119 13.56 6.20 -4.59
N ALA A 120 13.69 7.52 -4.77
CA ALA A 120 14.00 8.46 -3.69
C ALA A 120 12.83 8.61 -2.69
N SER A 121 11.58 8.59 -3.17
CA SER A 121 10.37 8.66 -2.33
C SER A 121 10.01 7.34 -1.64
N ALA A 122 10.91 6.35 -1.62
CA ALA A 122 10.70 4.99 -1.10
C ALA A 122 9.60 4.16 -1.78
N TYR A 123 9.01 4.64 -2.89
CA TYR A 123 8.10 3.85 -3.73
C TYR A 123 8.84 2.78 -4.57
N GLY A 124 10.14 2.91 -4.78
CA GLY A 124 10.98 1.91 -5.45
C GLY A 124 11.25 0.64 -4.64
N HIS A 125 11.00 0.66 -3.33
CA HIS A 125 11.07 -0.51 -2.45
C HIS A 125 9.66 -0.96 -2.02
N SER A 126 8.64 -0.86 -2.89
CA SER A 126 7.28 -1.30 -2.58
C SER A 126 7.15 -2.80 -2.27
N GLY A 127 8.18 -3.60 -2.56
CA GLY A 127 8.31 -4.99 -2.12
C GLY A 127 9.24 -5.21 -0.92
N TYR A 128 9.72 -4.15 -0.26
CA TYR A 128 10.78 -4.23 0.77
C TYR A 128 10.60 -3.19 1.89
N CYS A 129 9.39 -2.71 2.13
CA CYS A 129 9.15 -1.93 3.33
C CYS A 129 9.34 -2.90 4.51
N ARG A 130 10.37 -2.69 5.33
CA ARG A 130 10.57 -3.46 6.59
C ARG A 130 9.31 -3.46 7.49
N SER A 131 8.38 -2.54 7.24
CA SER A 131 7.05 -2.39 7.83
C SER A 131 5.96 -3.31 7.27
N GLN A 132 6.20 -4.12 6.22
CA GLN A 132 5.23 -5.12 5.75
C GLN A 132 5.22 -6.38 6.62
N ASN A 133 6.11 -6.47 7.60
CA ASN A 133 6.00 -7.48 8.64
C ASN A 133 4.76 -7.19 9.49
N GLN A 134 4.05 -8.25 9.87
CA GLN A 134 2.80 -8.21 10.63
C GLN A 134 2.80 -7.37 11.93
N HIS A 135 3.97 -6.90 12.37
CA HIS A 135 4.17 -6.07 13.57
C HIS A 135 4.52 -4.61 13.25
N GLY A 136 4.48 -4.20 11.97
CA GLY A 136 4.89 -2.87 11.53
C GLY A 136 6.40 -2.65 11.65
N MET A 137 6.83 -1.39 11.54
CA MET A 137 8.21 -0.96 11.75
C MET A 137 8.27 -0.03 12.96
N PRO A 138 9.19 -0.23 13.90
CA PRO A 138 9.44 0.77 14.94
C PRO A 138 9.91 2.06 14.27
N THR A 139 9.23 3.16 14.57
CA THR A 139 9.60 4.48 14.09
C THR A 139 10.68 5.06 14.99
N GLU A 140 11.67 5.74 14.41
CA GLU A 140 12.75 6.42 15.18
C GLU A 140 12.17 7.45 16.16
N ILE A 141 11.04 8.04 15.78
CA ILE A 141 10.28 8.99 16.59
C ILE A 141 8.84 8.45 16.68
N PRO A 142 8.51 7.62 17.68
CA PRO A 142 7.17 7.08 17.83
C PRO A 142 6.17 8.17 18.17
N ALA A 143 4.96 8.06 17.62
CA ALA A 143 3.86 8.92 18.01
C ALA A 143 3.60 8.73 19.53
N PRO A 144 3.47 9.81 20.31
CA PRO A 144 3.22 9.69 21.73
C PRO A 144 1.86 9.04 21.96
N ARG A 145 1.75 8.23 23.03
CA ARG A 145 0.44 7.75 23.48
C ARG A 145 -0.41 8.94 23.94
N PRO A 146 -1.75 8.92 23.80
CA PRO A 146 -2.61 10.01 24.25
C PRO A 146 -2.36 10.40 25.72
N SER A 147 -2.16 9.41 26.60
CA SER A 147 -1.83 9.63 28.02
C SER A 147 -0.50 10.36 28.25
N ALA A 148 0.48 10.19 27.37
CA ALA A 148 1.78 10.86 27.47
C ALA A 148 1.71 12.36 27.11
N ILE A 149 0.64 12.78 26.42
CA ILE A 149 0.36 14.17 26.06
C ILE A 149 -0.92 14.70 26.72
N ASN A 150 -1.37 14.06 27.82
CA ASN A 150 -2.57 14.44 28.58
C ASN A 150 -3.83 14.65 27.72
N THR A 151 -3.96 13.85 26.66
CA THR A 151 -5.11 13.90 25.75
C THR A 151 -5.90 12.59 25.91
N PRO A 152 -7.25 12.62 25.95
CA PRO A 152 -8.03 11.39 25.99
C PRO A 152 -7.82 10.55 24.73
N ALA A 153 -7.94 9.23 24.86
CA ALA A 153 -7.99 8.36 23.69
C ALA A 153 -9.29 8.65 22.91
N TRP A 154 -9.21 8.60 21.58
CA TRP A 154 -10.39 8.69 20.72
C TRP A 154 -11.27 7.45 20.90
N GLU A 155 -12.57 7.67 21.10
CA GLU A 155 -13.59 6.63 21.20
C GLU A 155 -14.77 7.03 20.30
N GLY A 156 -14.93 6.34 19.16
CA GLY A 156 -16.01 6.55 18.21
C GLY A 156 -16.68 5.24 17.81
N THR A 157 -17.77 5.30 17.06
CA THR A 157 -18.41 4.10 16.50
C THR A 157 -17.49 3.42 15.46
N PRO A 158 -17.71 2.14 15.13
CA PRO A 158 -16.95 1.49 14.06
C PRO A 158 -16.97 2.26 12.73
N GLU A 159 -18.09 2.90 12.39
CA GLU A 159 -18.26 3.71 11.19
C GLU A 159 -17.43 5.00 11.24
N GLU A 160 -17.46 5.71 12.37
CA GLU A 160 -16.67 6.92 12.61
C GLU A 160 -15.17 6.62 12.57
N ASN A 161 -14.76 5.52 13.21
CA ASN A 161 -13.36 5.06 13.21
C ASN A 161 -12.90 4.70 11.79
N ALA A 162 -13.73 4.01 11.01
CA ALA A 162 -13.41 3.68 9.62
C ALA A 162 -13.33 4.94 8.73
N ALA A 163 -14.21 5.92 8.95
CA ALA A 163 -14.17 7.20 8.24
C ALA A 163 -12.91 8.01 8.57
N MET A 164 -12.50 8.03 9.84
CA MET A 164 -11.26 8.67 10.29
C MET A 164 -10.03 8.03 9.62
N LEU A 165 -9.96 6.69 9.60
CA LEU A 165 -8.89 5.99 8.88
C LEU A 165 -8.87 6.37 7.39
N ARG A 166 -10.04 6.42 6.73
CA ARG A 166 -10.14 6.83 5.30
C ARG A 166 -9.67 8.25 5.08
N ALA A 167 -9.95 9.18 6.00
CA ALA A 167 -9.46 10.55 5.96
C ALA A 167 -7.92 10.59 6.01
N VAL A 168 -7.33 9.92 6.99
CA VAL A 168 -5.87 9.85 7.17
C VAL A 168 -5.19 9.21 5.95
N PHE A 169 -5.71 8.07 5.47
CA PHE A 169 -5.14 7.38 4.32
C PHE A 169 -5.29 8.18 3.01
N SER A 170 -6.32 9.01 2.90
CA SER A 170 -6.45 9.96 1.79
C SER A 170 -5.39 11.05 1.84
N LEU A 171 -5.08 11.57 3.04
CA LEU A 171 -4.04 12.58 3.23
C LEU A 171 -2.65 12.05 2.83
N VAL A 172 -2.34 10.79 3.17
CA VAL A 172 -1.04 10.17 2.83
C VAL A 172 -1.00 9.54 1.42
N GLY A 173 -1.99 9.82 0.57
CA GLY A 173 -1.98 9.43 -0.85
C GLY A 173 -2.43 8.00 -1.16
N LEU A 174 -2.94 7.24 -0.17
CA LEU A 174 -3.56 5.93 -0.39
C LEU A 174 -5.03 6.06 -0.84
N GLY A 175 -5.65 7.22 -0.59
CA GLY A 175 -7.06 7.47 -0.90
C GLY A 175 -8.03 6.75 0.05
N PRO A 176 -9.34 6.88 -0.16
CA PRO A 176 -10.36 6.26 0.69
C PRO A 176 -10.55 4.76 0.41
N VAL A 177 -9.64 4.13 -0.34
CA VAL A 177 -9.75 2.74 -0.80
C VAL A 177 -9.25 1.76 0.26
N ILE A 178 -9.70 1.95 1.50
CA ILE A 178 -9.43 1.05 2.61
C ILE A 178 -10.72 0.33 3.02
N GLY A 179 -10.59 -0.97 3.25
CA GLY A 179 -11.62 -1.82 3.83
C GLY A 179 -11.21 -2.23 5.23
N THR A 180 -12.18 -2.33 6.12
CA THR A 180 -12.00 -2.88 7.46
C THR A 180 -12.88 -4.12 7.57
N THR A 181 -12.41 -5.11 8.32
CA THR A 181 -13.19 -6.30 8.63
C THR A 181 -12.92 -6.71 10.08
N MET A 182 -13.85 -7.47 10.66
CA MET A 182 -13.59 -8.09 11.94
C MET A 182 -12.43 -9.07 11.84
N LEU A 183 -11.64 -9.13 12.90
CA LEU A 183 -10.66 -10.18 13.12
C LEU A 183 -11.34 -11.31 13.91
N ASP A 184 -11.60 -12.42 13.22
CA ASP A 184 -12.33 -13.59 13.70
C ASP A 184 -11.58 -14.89 13.32
N GLU A 185 -12.20 -16.04 13.59
CA GLU A 185 -11.59 -17.35 13.34
C GLU A 185 -11.21 -17.60 11.88
N LYS A 186 -11.91 -16.99 10.92
CA LYS A 186 -11.63 -17.13 9.48
C LYS A 186 -10.59 -16.13 9.02
N SER A 187 -10.75 -14.86 9.36
CA SER A 187 -9.89 -13.77 8.91
C SER A 187 -8.50 -13.80 9.55
N GLN A 188 -8.36 -14.38 10.75
CA GLN A 188 -7.03 -14.62 11.34
C GLN A 188 -6.15 -15.50 10.45
N ASN A 189 -6.71 -16.34 9.58
CA ASN A 189 -5.93 -17.19 8.67
C ASN A 189 -5.21 -16.39 7.57
N PHE A 190 -5.62 -15.14 7.33
CA PHE A 190 -4.89 -14.22 6.43
C PHE A 190 -3.70 -13.53 7.11
N ILE A 191 -3.54 -13.74 8.41
CA ILE A 191 -2.46 -13.22 9.22
C ILE A 191 -1.42 -14.34 9.41
N TRP A 192 -0.15 -14.05 9.16
CA TRP A 192 0.97 -14.99 9.33
C TRP A 192 1.07 -15.48 10.78
N GLU A 193 1.31 -16.78 10.94
CA GLU A 193 1.57 -17.38 12.25
C GLU A 193 2.93 -16.94 12.80
N TYR A 194 3.92 -16.96 11.91
CA TYR A 194 5.28 -16.46 12.14
C TYR A 194 5.66 -15.56 10.97
N SER A 195 6.23 -14.40 11.25
CA SER A 195 6.60 -13.40 10.24
C SER A 195 8.02 -13.55 9.69
N GLY A 196 8.77 -14.58 10.08
CA GLY A 196 10.13 -14.86 9.59
C GLY A 196 11.22 -13.90 10.08
N VAL A 197 10.85 -12.82 10.79
CA VAL A 197 11.78 -11.82 11.34
C VAL A 197 11.40 -11.56 12.81
N SER A 198 12.18 -12.13 13.74
CA SER A 198 12.14 -11.74 15.15
C SER A 198 13.00 -10.49 15.32
N TRP A 199 12.46 -9.48 15.99
CA TRP A 199 13.22 -8.27 16.38
C TRP A 199 14.17 -8.60 17.54
N THR A 200 15.28 -9.26 17.24
CA THR A 200 16.49 -9.29 18.09
C THR A 200 17.65 -8.77 17.28
#